data_AF-A0AAV6UBU1-F1
#
_entry.id   AF-A0AAV6UBU1-F1
#
_cell.length_a   1.000
_cell.length_b   1.000
_cell.length_c   1.000
_cell.angle_alpha   90.00
_cell.angle_beta   90.00
_cell.angle_gamma   90.00
#
_symmetry.space_group_name_H-M   'P 1'
#
loop_
_entity.id
_entity.type
_entity.pdbx_description
1 polymer ?
#
loop_
_entity_poly.entity_id
_entity_poly.type
_entity_poly.pdbx_seq_one_letter_code
_entity_poly.pdbx_strand_id
1 'polypeptide(L)'
;MNYLHLLLFVSSCMTVALAKTKCEEHRERELASTMRLKFVPECTEEGGYETLQCFSSDEDKFCMCMSPEGKQIIGPARDIRNCECPVHYYKQFAESKKNSGVYIPSCNEDGTYVKKQCHKAAGVCWCTDEKGNKTSEASRGSIIC
;
A
#
# COMPACT_ATOMS: atom_id res chain seq x y z
N MET A 1 -10.56 2.82 67.53
CA MET A 1 -9.95 1.72 66.75
C MET A 1 -10.93 1.38 65.64
N ASN A 2 -10.99 2.13 64.53
CA ASN A 2 -10.06 2.17 63.38
C ASN A 2 -9.86 0.80 62.70
N TYR A 3 -10.65 0.55 61.65
CA TYR A 3 -10.33 -0.22 60.43
C TYR A 3 -11.24 0.38 59.33
N LEU A 4 -10.82 1.38 58.58
CA LEU A 4 -9.91 1.31 57.42
C LEU A 4 -10.46 0.44 56.27
N HIS A 5 -10.97 1.15 55.25
CA HIS A 5 -11.15 0.81 53.83
C HIS A 5 -11.78 -0.55 53.43
N LEU A 6 -12.92 -0.48 52.74
CA LEU A 6 -12.93 -0.94 51.34
C LEU A 6 -14.05 -0.22 50.57
N LEU A 7 -13.66 0.87 49.90
CA LEU A 7 -14.49 1.50 48.87
C LEU A 7 -14.70 0.45 47.78
N LEU A 8 -15.95 0.06 47.54
CA LEU A 8 -16.36 -0.70 46.36
C LEU A 8 -16.24 0.20 45.13
N PHE A 9 -15.01 0.50 44.72
CA PHE A 9 -14.76 0.84 43.32
C PHE A 9 -14.74 -0.48 42.57
N VAL A 10 -15.91 -0.90 42.10
CA VAL A 10 -15.99 -1.80 40.96
C VAL A 10 -15.44 -0.99 39.80
N SER A 11 -14.10 -0.97 39.66
CA SER A 11 -13.46 -0.56 38.42
C SER A 11 -13.83 -1.65 37.44
N SER A 12 -15.01 -1.49 36.83
CA SER A 12 -15.34 -2.12 35.58
C SER A 12 -14.19 -1.76 34.66
N CYS A 13 -13.27 -2.70 34.48
CA CYS A 13 -12.33 -2.66 33.39
C CYS A 13 -13.22 -2.69 32.15
N MET A 14 -13.62 -1.50 31.69
CA MET A 14 -14.13 -1.28 30.36
C MET A 14 -12.99 -1.71 29.47
N THR A 15 -12.92 -3.00 29.18
CA THR A 15 -12.11 -3.51 28.09
C THR A 15 -12.77 -2.93 26.86
N VAL A 16 -12.36 -1.72 26.47
CA VAL A 16 -12.64 -1.19 25.15
C VAL A 16 -11.90 -2.13 24.23
N ALA A 17 -12.61 -3.15 23.72
CA ALA A 17 -12.09 -3.97 22.65
C ALA A 17 -11.80 -3.00 21.51
N LEU A 18 -10.53 -2.86 21.15
CA LEU A 18 -10.15 -2.06 19.98
C LEU A 18 -10.90 -2.66 18.79
N ALA A 19 -11.73 -1.85 18.14
CA ALA A 19 -12.45 -2.27 16.96
C ALA A 19 -11.43 -2.66 15.89
N LYS A 20 -11.59 -3.86 15.32
CA LYS A 20 -10.71 -4.34 14.27
C LYS A 20 -10.83 -3.47 13.04
N THR A 21 -9.71 -3.28 12.36
CA THR A 21 -9.65 -2.59 11.08
C THR A 21 -10.17 -3.50 9.96
N LYS A 22 -10.49 -2.90 8.81
CA LYS A 22 -10.95 -3.65 7.62
C LYS A 22 -9.93 -4.69 7.15
N CYS A 23 -8.63 -4.43 7.32
CA CYS A 23 -7.59 -5.38 6.97
C CYS A 23 -7.57 -6.56 7.96
N GLU A 24 -7.64 -6.29 9.26
CA GLU A 24 -7.65 -7.32 10.30
C GLU A 24 -8.88 -8.23 10.20
N GLU A 25 -10.08 -7.66 9.99
CA GLU A 25 -11.30 -8.44 9.78
C GLU A 25 -11.20 -9.32 8.52
N HIS A 26 -10.62 -8.81 7.43
CA HIS A 26 -10.39 -9.59 6.22
C HIS A 26 -9.40 -10.73 6.47
N ARG A 27 -8.27 -10.44 7.13
CA ARG A 27 -7.27 -11.44 7.52
C ARG A 27 -7.91 -12.58 8.32
N GLU A 28 -8.71 -12.27 9.32
CA GLU A 28 -9.36 -13.28 10.16
C GLU A 28 -10.36 -14.14 9.40
N ARG A 29 -11.15 -13.56 8.50
CA ARG A 29 -12.08 -14.33 7.65
C ARG A 29 -11.35 -15.35 6.78
N GLU A 30 -10.23 -14.95 6.19
CA GLU A 30 -9.44 -15.83 5.31
C GLU A 30 -8.73 -16.92 6.12
N LEU A 31 -8.22 -16.59 7.30
CA LEU A 31 -7.68 -17.58 8.24
C LEU A 31 -8.75 -18.58 8.68
N ALA A 32 -9.98 -18.13 8.97
CA ALA A 32 -11.08 -18.97 9.41
C ALA A 32 -11.73 -19.80 8.28
N SER A 33 -11.48 -19.46 7.01
CA SER A 33 -12.02 -20.20 5.86
C SER A 33 -11.53 -21.65 5.84
N THR A 34 -12.18 -22.54 5.09
CA THR A 34 -11.70 -23.92 4.85
C THR A 34 -11.05 -24.08 3.48
N MET A 35 -10.96 -22.99 2.70
CA MET A 35 -10.38 -23.01 1.36
C MET A 35 -8.89 -23.40 1.39
N ARG A 36 -8.47 -24.21 0.42
CA ARG A 36 -7.07 -24.65 0.31
C ARG A 36 -6.14 -23.50 -0.10
N LEU A 37 -6.58 -22.69 -1.06
CA LEU A 37 -5.87 -21.49 -1.50
C LEU A 37 -6.61 -20.28 -0.95
N LYS A 38 -5.99 -19.60 0.01
CA LYS A 38 -6.55 -18.42 0.67
C LYS A 38 -5.59 -17.26 0.49
N PHE A 39 -6.15 -16.09 0.25
CA PHE A 39 -5.41 -14.85 0.26
C PHE A 39 -5.50 -14.26 1.66
N VAL A 40 -4.49 -14.50 2.51
CA VAL A 40 -4.45 -13.88 3.84
C VAL A 40 -3.70 -12.54 3.72
N PRO A 41 -4.37 -11.38 3.78
CA PRO A 41 -3.72 -10.09 3.58
C PRO A 41 -2.73 -9.78 4.71
N GLU A 42 -1.63 -9.13 4.36
CA GLU A 42 -0.75 -8.44 5.28
C GLU A 42 -1.31 -7.04 5.61
N CYS A 43 -1.15 -6.61 6.86
CA CYS A 43 -1.71 -5.36 7.36
C CYS A 43 -0.58 -4.55 7.99
N THR A 44 -0.58 -3.25 7.76
CA THR A 44 0.30 -2.29 8.41
C THR A 44 -0.04 -2.17 9.90
N GLU A 45 0.85 -1.59 10.71
CA GLU A 45 0.56 -1.28 12.13
C GLU A 45 -0.64 -0.34 12.33
N GLU A 46 -0.91 0.53 11.35
CA GLU A 46 -2.07 1.43 11.35
C GLU A 46 -3.39 0.72 10.94
N GLY A 47 -3.32 -0.58 10.63
CA GLY A 47 -4.44 -1.41 10.19
C GLY A 47 -4.90 -1.18 8.75
N GLY A 48 -4.14 -0.41 7.95
CA GLY A 48 -4.23 -0.42 6.50
C GLY A 48 -3.73 -1.74 5.89
N TYR A 49 -4.03 -1.96 4.62
CA TYR A 49 -3.44 -3.08 3.88
C TYR A 49 -2.00 -2.75 3.52
N GLU A 50 -1.09 -3.71 3.70
CA GLU A 50 0.24 -3.61 3.12
C GLU A 50 0.15 -3.43 1.61
N THR A 51 0.98 -2.55 1.06
CA THR A 51 0.85 -2.17 -0.35
C THR A 51 1.31 -3.27 -1.28
N LEU A 52 2.25 -4.11 -0.85
CA LEU A 52 2.69 -5.30 -1.55
C LEU A 52 2.13 -6.53 -0.82
N GLN A 53 1.33 -7.30 -1.53
CA GLN A 53 0.67 -8.48 -0.98
C GLN A 53 1.15 -9.70 -1.75
N CYS A 54 1.87 -10.60 -1.10
CA CYS A 54 2.41 -11.78 -1.75
C CYS A 54 1.81 -13.05 -1.16
N PHE A 55 1.47 -14.00 -2.01
CA PHE A 55 1.02 -15.32 -1.62
C PHE A 55 1.87 -16.37 -2.34
N SER A 56 2.28 -17.37 -1.57
CA SER A 56 3.10 -18.48 -2.05
C SER A 56 2.23 -19.74 -2.06
N SER A 57 2.24 -20.46 -3.17
CA SER A 57 1.64 -21.80 -3.28
C SER A 57 2.69 -22.76 -3.83
N ASP A 58 3.17 -23.66 -2.96
CA ASP A 58 4.10 -24.77 -3.20
C ASP A 58 5.42 -24.43 -3.94
N GLU A 59 5.38 -23.86 -5.15
CA GLU A 59 6.55 -23.43 -5.94
C GLU A 59 6.41 -22.03 -6.55
N ASP A 60 5.21 -21.43 -6.47
CA ASP A 60 4.92 -20.16 -7.12
C ASP A 60 4.62 -19.06 -6.10
N LYS A 61 5.42 -17.99 -6.14
CA LYS A 61 5.14 -16.73 -5.45
C LYS A 61 4.53 -15.76 -6.44
N PHE A 62 3.32 -15.30 -6.14
CA PHE A 62 2.70 -14.20 -6.85
C PHE A 62 2.49 -13.04 -5.89
N CYS A 63 2.66 -11.83 -6.38
CA CYS A 63 2.41 -10.62 -5.64
C CYS A 63 1.39 -9.74 -6.37
N MET A 64 0.63 -8.96 -5.62
CA MET A 64 -0.29 -7.95 -6.11
C MET A 64 -0.09 -6.65 -5.34
N CYS A 65 -0.38 -5.53 -5.98
CA CYS A 65 -0.37 -4.24 -5.30
C CYS A 65 -1.76 -3.91 -4.78
N MET A 66 -1.84 -3.46 -3.53
CA MET A 66 -3.08 -2.99 -2.91
C MET A 66 -2.95 -1.55 -2.43
N SER A 67 -4.06 -0.83 -2.46
CA SER A 67 -4.17 0.46 -1.77
C SER A 67 -4.36 0.24 -0.26
N PRO A 68 -4.02 1.22 0.60
CA PRO A 68 -4.24 1.12 2.05
C PRO A 68 -5.69 0.81 2.44
N GLU A 69 -6.66 1.17 1.59
CA GLU A 69 -8.09 0.93 1.79
C GLU A 69 -8.56 -0.47 1.36
N GLY A 70 -7.67 -1.28 0.80
CA GLY A 70 -7.96 -2.66 0.41
C GLY A 70 -8.35 -2.85 -1.06
N LYS A 71 -8.04 -1.90 -1.94
CA LYS A 71 -8.29 -2.06 -3.38
C LYS A 71 -7.09 -2.66 -4.08
N GLN A 72 -7.28 -3.76 -4.81
CA GLN A 72 -6.26 -4.29 -5.72
C GLN A 72 -6.02 -3.34 -6.90
N ILE A 73 -4.75 -3.00 -7.14
CA ILE A 73 -4.28 -2.05 -8.16
C ILE A 73 -3.75 -2.78 -9.39
N ILE A 74 -2.76 -3.67 -9.20
CA ILE A 74 -2.17 -4.53 -10.25
C ILE A 74 -1.87 -5.93 -9.70
N GLY A 75 -1.61 -6.87 -10.61
CA GLY A 75 -1.35 -8.27 -10.28
C GLY A 75 -2.65 -9.08 -10.08
N PRO A 76 -2.56 -10.32 -9.59
CA PRO A 76 -1.33 -11.00 -9.16
C PRO A 76 -0.36 -11.32 -10.31
N ALA A 77 0.94 -11.16 -10.09
CA ALA A 77 2.00 -11.51 -11.04
C ALA A 77 3.28 -11.94 -10.31
N ARG A 78 4.15 -12.70 -10.99
CA ARG A 78 5.43 -13.19 -10.41
C ARG A 78 6.48 -12.09 -10.28
N ASP A 79 6.48 -11.15 -11.22
CA ASP A 79 7.54 -10.14 -11.33
C ASP A 79 7.33 -8.92 -10.45
N ILE A 80 6.12 -8.74 -9.90
CA ILE A 80 5.81 -7.64 -8.97
C ILE A 80 6.63 -7.81 -7.69
N ARG A 81 7.46 -6.81 -7.42
CA ARG A 81 8.39 -6.78 -6.27
C ARG A 81 8.28 -5.49 -5.46
N ASN A 82 7.70 -4.44 -6.04
CA ASN A 82 7.51 -3.15 -5.40
C ASN A 82 6.11 -2.62 -5.78
N CYS A 83 5.48 -1.86 -4.88
CA CYS A 83 4.17 -1.26 -5.12
C CYS A 83 4.14 0.27 -4.95
N GLU A 84 5.28 0.90 -4.66
CA GLU A 84 5.40 2.34 -4.51
C GLU A 84 4.97 3.08 -5.78
N CYS A 85 5.47 2.69 -6.96
CA CYS A 85 5.08 3.33 -8.21
C CYS A 85 3.61 3.05 -8.59
N PRO A 86 3.10 1.80 -8.59
CA PRO A 86 1.69 1.52 -8.86
C PRO A 86 0.72 2.25 -7.93
N VAL A 87 1.02 2.34 -6.63
CA VAL A 87 0.20 3.09 -5.66
C VAL A 87 0.24 4.58 -5.95
N HIS A 88 1.42 5.14 -6.26
CA HIS A 88 1.55 6.54 -6.64
C HIS A 88 0.80 6.84 -7.94
N TYR A 89 0.94 6.00 -8.96
CA TYR A 89 0.18 6.08 -10.22
C TYR A 89 -1.32 6.10 -9.95
N TYR A 90 -1.82 5.14 -9.16
CA TYR A 90 -3.24 5.02 -8.86
C TYR A 90 -3.81 6.28 -8.21
N LYS A 91 -3.09 6.85 -7.23
CA LYS A 91 -3.48 8.09 -6.55
C LYS A 91 -3.51 9.27 -7.52
N GLN A 92 -2.45 9.47 -8.31
CA GLN A 92 -2.37 10.60 -9.24
C GLN A 92 -3.34 10.49 -10.41
N PHE A 93 -3.60 9.28 -10.89
CA PHE A 93 -4.60 9.05 -11.93
C PHE A 93 -6.03 9.31 -11.44
N ALA A 94 -6.34 8.99 -10.18
CA ALA A 94 -7.62 9.37 -9.59
C ALA A 94 -7.75 10.90 -9.48
N GLU A 95 -6.66 11.57 -9.09
CA GLU A 95 -6.61 13.02 -8.94
C GLU A 95 -6.70 13.75 -10.29
N SER A 96 -6.10 13.21 -11.35
CA SER A 96 -6.12 13.82 -12.69
C SER A 96 -7.51 13.92 -13.30
N LYS A 97 -8.49 13.17 -12.77
CA LYS A 97 -9.90 13.28 -13.17
C LYS A 97 -10.56 14.58 -12.67
N LYS A 98 -10.01 15.17 -11.62
CA LYS A 98 -10.51 16.42 -11.00
C LYS A 98 -9.62 17.61 -11.36
N ASN A 99 -8.30 17.39 -11.37
CA ASN A 99 -7.31 18.43 -11.59
C ASN A 99 -6.46 18.14 -12.83
N SER A 100 -6.55 19.02 -13.82
CA SER A 100 -5.68 18.95 -14.99
C SER A 100 -4.25 19.29 -14.60
N GLY A 101 -3.27 18.68 -15.27
CA GLY A 101 -1.86 18.99 -15.04
C GLY A 101 -1.20 18.24 -13.88
N VAL A 102 -1.88 17.27 -13.28
CA VAL A 102 -1.29 16.36 -12.29
C VAL A 102 -0.17 15.52 -12.93
N TYR A 103 0.93 15.33 -12.20
CA TYR A 103 2.00 14.42 -12.60
C TYR A 103 1.59 12.97 -12.31
N ILE A 104 1.58 12.13 -13.34
CA ILE A 104 1.33 10.70 -13.23
C ILE A 104 2.65 9.98 -13.53
N PRO A 105 3.20 9.21 -12.59
CA PRO A 105 4.46 8.49 -12.80
C PRO A 105 4.33 7.37 -13.82
N SER A 106 5.43 6.99 -14.44
CA SER A 106 5.53 5.78 -15.27
C SER A 106 6.20 4.66 -14.49
N CYS A 107 5.63 3.45 -14.52
CA CYS A 107 6.09 2.32 -13.72
C CYS A 107 6.55 1.17 -14.61
N ASN A 108 7.58 0.45 -14.16
CA ASN A 108 7.97 -0.84 -14.73
C ASN A 108 6.98 -1.94 -14.29
N GLU A 109 7.02 -3.09 -14.94
CA GLU A 109 6.15 -4.23 -14.64
C GLU A 109 6.36 -4.82 -13.24
N ASP A 110 7.59 -4.72 -12.72
CA ASP A 110 7.94 -5.13 -11.35
C ASP A 110 7.46 -4.14 -10.28
N GLY A 111 6.87 -3.02 -10.71
CA GLY A 111 6.32 -1.95 -9.89
C GLY A 111 7.34 -0.92 -9.38
N THR A 112 8.59 -0.98 -9.86
CA THR A 112 9.56 0.11 -9.69
C THR A 112 9.26 1.29 -10.63
N TYR A 113 9.89 2.43 -10.40
CA TYR A 113 9.78 3.58 -11.30
C TYR A 113 10.59 3.37 -12.58
N VAL A 114 10.01 3.73 -13.72
CA VAL A 114 10.78 3.86 -14.98
C VAL A 114 11.88 4.91 -14.76
N LYS A 115 13.11 4.61 -15.19
CA LYS A 115 14.28 5.47 -14.97
C LYS A 115 14.11 6.90 -15.49
N LYS A 116 13.35 7.09 -16.57
CA LYS A 116 12.97 8.41 -17.10
C LYS A 116 11.52 8.71 -16.76
N GLN A 117 11.31 9.77 -15.98
CA GLN A 117 9.98 10.29 -15.66
C GLN A 117 9.72 11.59 -16.40
N CYS A 118 8.47 11.82 -16.80
CA CYS A 118 8.07 13.01 -17.54
C CYS A 118 6.74 13.57 -17.03
N HIS A 119 6.75 14.84 -16.62
CA HIS A 119 5.54 15.59 -16.31
C HIS A 119 5.04 16.30 -17.57
N LYS A 120 4.17 15.60 -18.32
CA LYS A 120 3.68 16.05 -19.63
C LYS A 120 3.11 17.47 -19.62
N ALA A 121 2.35 17.83 -18.58
CA ALA A 121 1.73 19.15 -18.49
C ALA A 121 2.74 20.29 -18.26
N ALA A 122 3.81 20.06 -17.50
CA ALA A 122 4.89 21.04 -17.33
C ALA A 122 5.92 21.01 -18.48
N GLY A 123 5.90 19.94 -19.30
CA GLY A 123 6.82 19.73 -20.41
C GLY A 123 8.24 19.41 -19.97
N VAL A 124 8.43 18.84 -18.76
CA VAL A 124 9.76 18.51 -18.22
C VAL A 124 9.90 17.01 -17.94
N CYS A 125 11.12 16.49 -18.08
CA CYS A 125 11.50 15.13 -17.70
C CYS A 125 12.72 15.14 -16.78
N TRP A 126 12.88 14.09 -15.98
CA TRP A 126 14.01 13.87 -15.08
C TRP A 126 14.33 12.38 -14.97
N CYS A 127 15.53 12.05 -14.50
CA CYS A 127 15.91 10.68 -14.18
C CYS A 127 15.56 10.34 -12.74
N THR A 128 15.20 9.07 -12.50
CA THR A 128 14.96 8.52 -11.17
C THR A 128 15.70 7.21 -10.93
N ASP A 129 15.90 6.88 -9.67
CA ASP A 129 16.20 5.50 -9.25
C ASP A 129 14.92 4.64 -9.23
N GLU A 130 15.06 3.37 -8.82
CA GLU A 130 13.96 2.39 -8.75
C GLU A 130 12.86 2.78 -7.75
N LYS A 131 13.18 3.61 -6.73
CA LYS A 131 12.26 4.14 -5.72
C LYS A 131 11.61 5.46 -6.15
N GLY A 132 11.98 5.98 -7.31
CA GLY A 132 11.44 7.24 -7.83
C GLY A 132 12.15 8.49 -7.32
N ASN A 133 13.27 8.36 -6.59
CA ASN A 133 14.06 9.52 -6.16
C ASN A 133 14.68 10.16 -7.39
N LYS A 134 14.63 11.50 -7.48
CA LYS A 134 15.24 12.23 -8.59
C LYS A 134 16.75 12.13 -8.52
N THR A 135 17.38 11.73 -9.63
CA THR A 135 18.84 11.62 -9.77
C THR A 135 19.40 12.64 -10.77
N SER A 136 18.55 13.47 -11.35
CA SER A 136 18.92 14.56 -12.25
C SER A 136 18.03 15.77 -12.03
N GLU A 137 18.49 16.93 -12.53
CA GLU A 137 17.62 18.08 -12.70
C GLU A 137 16.54 17.82 -13.76
N ALA A 138 15.41 18.52 -13.62
CA ALA A 138 14.33 18.46 -14.58
C ALA A 138 14.65 19.33 -15.81
N SER A 139 14.45 18.79 -17.01
CA SER A 139 14.75 19.48 -18.26
C SER A 139 13.59 19.36 -19.25
N ARG A 140 13.37 20.42 -20.04
CA ARG A 140 12.43 20.42 -21.18
C ARG A 140 13.00 19.77 -22.44
N GLY A 141 14.31 19.52 -22.47
CA GLY A 141 15.01 18.91 -23.60
C GLY A 141 15.07 17.38 -23.53
N SER A 142 15.72 16.76 -24.53
CA SER A 142 16.01 15.32 -24.51
C SER A 142 16.97 14.98 -23.37
N ILE A 143 16.41 14.43 -22.29
CA ILE A 143 17.18 13.81 -21.22
C ILE A 143 17.40 12.32 -21.51
N ILE A 144 18.64 11.86 -21.31
CA ILE A 144 19.04 10.45 -21.36
C ILE A 144 19.20 9.97 -19.93
N CYS A 145 18.45 8.92 -19.62
CA CYS A 145 18.54 8.09 -18.43
C CYS A 145 18.80 6.68 -18.96
#